data_AF-A0A9E3W3S6-F1
#
_entry.id   AF-A0A9E3W3S6-F1
#
_cell.length_a   1.000
_cell.length_b   1.000
_cell.length_c   1.000
_cell.angle_alpha   90.00
_cell.angle_beta   90.00
_cell.angle_gamma   90.00
#
_symmetry.space_group_name_H-M   'P 1'
#
loop_
_entity.id
_entity.type
_entity.pdbx_description
1 polymer ?
#
loop_
_entity_poly.entity_id
_entity_poly.type
_entity_poly.pdbx_seq_one_letter_code
_entity_poly.pdbx_strand_id
1 'polypeptide(L)'
;GRIDACRTGRQGLPALAPESPERLALAAFVARQSRGMPLAVSVDGPARPVFERGRDLYRTRIGQLNIACTHCHDERWGKTLLAEPISQGHPTAWPAYRVEWQAFGSLQRRLRACFFGVRAAMPAYGDGDLLALELYLAWRGERLALESPGVRR
;
A
#
# COMPACT_ATOMS: atom_id res chain seq x y z
N GLY A 1 3.38 11.17 -7.71
CA GLY A 1 2.68 10.05 -8.39
C GLY A 1 2.16 10.51 -9.76
N ARG A 2 1.60 9.60 -10.59
CA ARG A 2 1.15 9.93 -11.96
C ARG A 2 0.05 11.00 -12.00
N ILE A 3 -0.86 11.00 -11.02
CA ILE A 3 -1.91 12.03 -10.87
C ILE A 3 -1.26 13.42 -10.77
N ASP A 4 -0.36 13.62 -9.81
CA ASP A 4 0.30 14.92 -9.62
C ASP A 4 1.19 15.32 -10.81
N ALA A 5 1.86 14.36 -11.46
CA ALA A 5 2.65 14.63 -12.65
C ALA A 5 1.79 15.21 -13.80
N CYS A 6 0.55 14.71 -13.96
CA CYS A 6 -0.39 15.30 -14.91
C CYS A 6 -0.90 16.66 -14.45
N ARG A 7 -1.20 16.84 -13.15
CA ARG A 7 -1.67 18.12 -12.62
C ARG A 7 -0.67 19.24 -12.81
N THR A 8 0.57 19.03 -12.40
CA THR A 8 1.61 20.05 -12.49
C THR A 8 2.10 20.24 -13.92
N GLY A 9 2.34 19.15 -14.65
CA GLY A 9 2.94 19.20 -15.99
C GLY A 9 1.98 19.48 -17.13
N ARG A 10 0.70 19.12 -17.02
CA ARG A 10 -0.28 19.26 -18.11
C ARG A 10 -1.43 20.23 -17.80
N GLN A 11 -1.79 20.39 -16.53
CA GLN A 11 -2.90 21.26 -16.12
C GLN A 11 -2.43 22.59 -15.53
N GLY A 12 -1.13 22.74 -15.21
CA GLY A 12 -0.59 23.91 -14.53
C GLY A 12 -1.14 24.10 -13.11
N LEU A 13 -1.68 23.04 -12.50
CA LEU A 13 -2.25 23.07 -11.15
C LEU A 13 -1.26 22.53 -10.12
N PRO A 14 -1.32 22.98 -8.85
CA PRO A 14 -0.46 22.45 -7.81
C PRO A 14 -0.72 20.95 -7.57
N ALA A 15 0.34 20.25 -7.16
CA ALA A 15 0.26 18.88 -6.69
C ALA A 15 -0.66 18.80 -5.47
N LEU A 16 -1.41 17.70 -5.36
CA LEU A 16 -2.29 17.50 -4.21
C LEU A 16 -1.48 16.90 -3.06
N ALA A 17 -1.77 17.38 -1.84
CA ALA A 17 -1.13 16.86 -0.65
C ALA A 17 -1.36 15.34 -0.53
N PRO A 18 -0.37 14.56 -0.05
CA PRO A 18 -0.58 13.16 0.31
C PRO A 18 -1.78 13.02 1.26
N GLU A 19 -2.57 11.97 1.08
CA GLU A 19 -3.82 11.73 1.84
C GLU A 19 -4.89 12.84 1.78
N SER A 20 -4.76 13.86 0.91
CA SER A 20 -5.85 14.83 0.74
C SER A 20 -7.10 14.14 0.16
N PRO A 21 -8.32 14.57 0.54
CA PRO A 21 -9.56 14.00 0.00
C PRO A 21 -9.60 14.01 -1.53
N GLU A 22 -9.13 15.07 -2.16
CA GLU A 22 -9.10 15.23 -3.62
C GLU A 22 -8.14 14.22 -4.27
N ARG A 23 -6.95 14.04 -3.69
CA ARG A 23 -5.95 13.09 -4.22
C ARG A 23 -6.45 11.66 -4.10
N LEU A 24 -7.02 11.33 -2.95
CA LEU A 24 -7.58 10.02 -2.65
C LEU A 24 -8.81 9.72 -3.52
N ALA A 25 -9.68 10.70 -3.76
CA ALA A 25 -10.82 10.57 -4.65
C ALA A 25 -10.40 10.28 -6.09
N LEU A 26 -9.39 11.00 -6.60
CA LEU A 26 -8.84 10.73 -7.94
C LEU A 26 -8.19 9.34 -8.03
N ALA A 27 -7.43 8.94 -7.01
CA ALA A 27 -6.82 7.61 -6.97
C ALA A 27 -7.88 6.50 -6.93
N ALA A 28 -8.93 6.66 -6.12
CA ALA A 28 -10.07 5.75 -6.05
C ALA A 28 -10.83 5.68 -7.37
N PHE A 29 -11.07 6.82 -8.01
CA PHE A 29 -11.72 6.89 -9.31
C PHE A 29 -10.94 6.10 -10.36
N VAL A 30 -9.62 6.33 -10.47
CA VAL A 30 -8.76 5.58 -11.41
C VAL A 30 -8.76 4.08 -11.10
N ALA A 31 -8.61 3.70 -9.84
CA ALA A 31 -8.58 2.30 -9.44
C ALA A 31 -9.92 1.58 -9.72
N ARG A 32 -11.05 2.26 -9.52
CA ARG A 32 -12.39 1.72 -9.81
C ARG A 32 -12.55 1.29 -11.27
N GLN A 33 -11.86 1.94 -12.20
CA GLN A 33 -11.92 1.60 -13.63
C GLN A 33 -11.36 0.20 -13.92
N SER A 34 -10.59 -0.38 -13.00
CA SER A 34 -9.99 -1.70 -13.13
C SER A 34 -10.55 -2.71 -12.11
N ARG A 35 -11.65 -2.36 -11.42
CA ARG A 35 -12.26 -3.25 -10.42
C ARG A 35 -12.69 -4.57 -11.09
N GLY A 36 -12.33 -5.69 -10.46
CA GLY A 36 -12.58 -7.04 -10.98
C GLY A 36 -11.50 -7.56 -11.93
N MET A 37 -10.63 -6.69 -12.48
CA MET A 37 -9.48 -7.13 -13.27
C MET A 37 -8.41 -7.75 -12.35
N PRO A 38 -7.70 -8.79 -12.80
CA PRO A 38 -6.60 -9.34 -12.02
C PRO A 38 -5.47 -8.32 -11.87
N LEU A 39 -4.89 -8.23 -10.68
CA LEU A 39 -3.62 -7.55 -10.49
C LEU A 39 -2.56 -8.22 -11.36
N ALA A 40 -1.88 -7.41 -12.17
CA ALA A 40 -0.78 -7.82 -13.03
C ALA A 40 0.27 -6.70 -13.03
N VAL A 41 1.45 -6.99 -12.47
CA VAL A 41 2.57 -6.03 -12.39
C VAL A 41 3.83 -6.68 -12.95
N SER A 42 4.64 -5.91 -13.68
CA SER A 42 5.95 -6.36 -14.11
C SER A 42 7.00 -6.09 -13.02
N VAL A 43 7.80 -7.11 -12.71
CA VAL A 43 8.87 -7.04 -11.71
C VAL A 43 10.27 -7.26 -12.31
N ASP A 44 10.33 -7.37 -13.64
CA ASP A 44 11.56 -7.60 -14.39
C ASP A 44 12.12 -6.30 -14.99
N GLY A 45 13.28 -6.40 -15.63
CA GLY A 45 13.95 -5.28 -16.28
C GLY A 45 14.18 -4.11 -15.31
N PRO A 46 13.77 -2.87 -15.64
CA PRO A 46 14.04 -1.70 -14.80
C PRO A 46 13.31 -1.75 -13.44
N ALA A 47 12.27 -2.58 -13.29
CA ALA A 47 11.56 -2.73 -12.03
C ALA A 47 12.28 -3.65 -11.03
N ARG A 48 13.22 -4.48 -11.49
CA ARG A 48 13.88 -5.51 -10.66
C ARG A 48 14.51 -4.93 -9.39
N PRO A 49 15.32 -3.84 -9.43
CA PRO A 49 15.94 -3.33 -8.20
C PRO A 49 14.92 -2.85 -7.16
N VAL A 50 13.82 -2.23 -7.62
CA VAL A 50 12.74 -1.75 -6.75
C VAL A 50 11.96 -2.92 -6.15
N PHE A 51 11.71 -3.96 -6.95
CA PHE A 51 11.06 -5.18 -6.49
C PHE A 51 11.90 -5.91 -5.43
N GLU A 52 13.20 -6.10 -5.67
CA GLU A 52 14.11 -6.77 -4.74
C GLU A 52 14.21 -5.97 -3.43
N ARG A 53 14.30 -4.63 -3.49
CA ARG A 53 14.24 -3.77 -2.30
C ARG A 53 12.95 -3.98 -1.51
N GLY A 54 11.79 -4.03 -2.17
CA GLY A 54 10.49 -4.25 -1.53
C GLY A 54 10.41 -5.62 -0.87
N ARG A 55 10.93 -6.65 -1.54
CA ARG A 55 11.02 -8.02 -1.02
C ARG A 55 11.88 -8.10 0.23
N ASP A 56 13.04 -7.45 0.22
CA ASP A 56 13.97 -7.46 1.35
C ASP A 56 13.40 -6.67 2.54
N LEU A 57 12.78 -5.51 2.28
CA LEU A 57 12.05 -4.74 3.31
C LEU A 57 10.94 -5.56 3.95
N TYR A 58 10.16 -6.30 3.17
CA TYR A 58 9.08 -7.13 3.67
C TYR A 58 9.56 -8.22 4.66
N ARG A 59 10.80 -8.69 4.50
CA ARG A 59 11.45 -9.69 5.37
C ARG A 59 12.30 -9.09 6.48
N THR A 60 12.54 -7.78 6.44
CA THR A 60 13.40 -7.09 7.40
C THR A 60 12.64 -6.83 8.69
N ARG A 61 13.26 -7.18 9.82
CA ARG A 61 12.74 -6.83 11.14
C ARG A 61 12.97 -5.35 11.40
N ILE A 62 11.93 -4.64 11.82
CA ILE A 62 11.98 -3.19 12.04
C ILE A 62 11.42 -2.81 13.41
N GLY A 63 11.78 -1.60 13.84
CA GLY A 63 11.27 -0.95 15.04
C GLY A 63 11.68 -1.60 16.36
N GLN A 64 11.25 -1.00 17.46
CA GLN A 64 11.56 -1.49 18.81
C GLN A 64 11.04 -2.93 19.04
N LEU A 65 9.97 -3.32 18.35
CA LEU A 65 9.40 -4.66 18.49
C LEU A 65 10.16 -5.73 17.69
N ASN A 66 11.10 -5.35 16.81
CA ASN A 66 11.93 -6.27 16.02
C ASN A 66 11.11 -7.29 15.21
N ILE A 67 10.07 -6.81 14.52
CA ILE A 67 9.10 -7.59 13.74
C ILE A 67 9.20 -7.24 12.26
N ALA A 68 9.12 -8.25 11.38
CA ALA A 68 9.02 -8.11 9.93
C ALA A 68 7.56 -8.34 9.47
N CYS A 69 7.22 -7.93 8.23
CA CYS A 69 5.90 -8.15 7.67
C CYS A 69 5.54 -9.66 7.61
N THR A 70 6.52 -10.50 7.28
CA THR A 70 6.39 -11.96 7.21
C THR A 70 5.89 -12.60 8.51
N HIS A 71 6.36 -12.13 9.68
CA HIS A 71 5.97 -12.74 10.97
C HIS A 71 4.47 -12.65 11.25
N CYS A 72 3.78 -11.66 10.69
CA CYS A 72 2.34 -11.53 10.80
C CYS A 72 1.64 -12.07 9.55
N HIS A 73 2.00 -11.55 8.38
CA HIS A 73 1.24 -11.73 7.15
C HIS A 73 1.58 -13.02 6.37
N ASP A 74 2.65 -13.74 6.75
CA ASP A 74 3.01 -15.07 6.21
C ASP A 74 2.89 -16.18 7.26
N GLU A 75 3.45 -15.96 8.46
CA GLU A 75 3.53 -17.00 9.49
C GLU A 75 2.27 -17.11 10.35
N ARG A 76 1.45 -16.06 10.37
CA ARG A 76 0.30 -15.94 11.29
C ARG A 76 -0.99 -15.48 10.61
N TRP A 77 -1.05 -15.47 9.28
CA TRP A 77 -2.30 -15.18 8.59
C TRP A 77 -3.38 -16.21 9.00
N GLY A 78 -4.63 -15.76 9.12
CA GLY A 78 -5.74 -16.56 9.65
C GLY A 78 -5.79 -16.65 11.19
N LYS A 79 -4.73 -16.24 11.91
CA LYS A 79 -4.78 -16.04 13.37
C LYS A 79 -5.30 -14.65 13.70
N THR A 80 -5.38 -14.32 14.99
CA THR A 80 -5.78 -12.99 15.47
C THR A 80 -4.63 -12.26 16.16
N LEU A 81 -4.60 -10.94 16.01
CA LEU A 81 -3.86 -10.01 16.85
C LEU A 81 -4.89 -9.25 17.67
N LEU A 82 -5.08 -9.65 18.93
CA LEU A 82 -6.20 -9.20 19.76
C LEU A 82 -7.54 -9.51 19.04
N ALA A 83 -8.37 -8.49 18.81
CA ALA A 83 -9.67 -8.61 18.15
C ALA A 83 -9.57 -8.59 16.60
N GLU A 84 -8.37 -8.46 16.03
CA GLU A 84 -8.18 -8.28 14.59
C GLU A 84 -7.67 -9.56 13.92
N PRO A 85 -8.39 -10.12 12.91
CA PRO A 85 -7.87 -11.22 12.12
C PRO A 85 -6.70 -10.74 11.25
N ILE A 86 -5.61 -11.50 11.27
CA ILE A 86 -4.41 -11.20 10.49
C ILE A 86 -4.65 -11.70 9.06
N SER A 87 -4.76 -10.78 8.10
CA SER A 87 -4.81 -11.12 6.68
C SER A 87 -3.41 -11.39 6.13
N GLN A 88 -3.33 -11.84 4.87
CA GLN A 88 -2.06 -11.96 4.14
C GLN A 88 -1.49 -10.61 3.67
N GLY A 89 -2.12 -9.49 4.02
CA GLY A 89 -1.61 -8.15 3.72
C GLY A 89 -1.71 -7.70 2.25
N HIS A 90 -2.58 -8.32 1.44
CA HIS A 90 -2.74 -7.99 0.02
C HIS A 90 -3.24 -6.55 -0.22
N PRO A 91 -2.78 -5.88 -1.30
CA PRO A 91 -3.08 -4.48 -1.56
C PRO A 91 -4.35 -4.23 -2.40
N THR A 92 -5.07 -5.28 -2.81
CA THR A 92 -6.14 -5.26 -3.84
C THR A 92 -7.24 -4.21 -3.62
N ALA A 93 -7.55 -3.87 -2.38
CA ALA A 93 -8.61 -2.92 -2.03
C ALA A 93 -8.17 -1.47 -1.93
N TRP A 94 -6.89 -1.17 -2.04
CA TRP A 94 -6.37 0.17 -1.79
C TRP A 94 -6.44 1.05 -3.06
N PRO A 95 -6.72 2.36 -2.94
CA PRO A 95 -7.08 3.05 -1.69
C PRO A 95 -8.46 2.63 -1.16
N ALA A 96 -8.63 2.63 0.16
CA ALA A 96 -9.78 2.01 0.84
C ALA A 96 -10.37 2.92 1.92
N TYR A 97 -11.66 2.76 2.20
CA TYR A 97 -12.28 3.28 3.41
C TYR A 97 -11.96 2.32 4.56
N ARG A 98 -11.41 2.86 5.65
CA ARG A 98 -11.24 2.09 6.90
C ARG A 98 -12.21 2.57 7.96
N VAL A 99 -12.95 1.63 8.54
CA VAL A 99 -13.91 1.92 9.63
C VAL A 99 -13.18 2.53 10.82
N GLU A 100 -12.01 2.05 11.20
CA GLU A 100 -11.28 2.59 12.36
C GLU A 100 -10.74 4.01 12.11
N TRP A 101 -10.48 4.36 10.86
CA TRP A 101 -10.07 5.73 10.51
C TRP A 101 -11.26 6.67 10.32
N GLN A 102 -12.47 6.11 10.17
CA GLN A 102 -13.66 6.82 9.70
C GLN A 102 -13.37 7.65 8.44
N ALA A 103 -12.41 7.18 7.63
CA ALA A 103 -11.84 7.95 6.53
C ALA A 103 -11.25 7.02 5.47
N PHE A 104 -11.13 7.59 4.27
CA PHE A 104 -10.43 6.97 3.16
C PHE A 104 -8.91 7.11 3.33
N GLY A 105 -8.13 6.19 2.79
CA GLY A 105 -6.67 6.29 2.83
C GLY A 105 -5.97 5.44 1.77
N SER A 106 -4.70 5.75 1.54
CA SER A 106 -3.84 5.02 0.59
C SER A 106 -3.21 3.77 1.19
N LEU A 107 -2.63 2.94 0.31
CA LEU A 107 -1.76 1.83 0.72
C LEU A 107 -0.56 2.33 1.53
N GLN A 108 0.05 3.48 1.16
CA GLN A 108 1.14 4.07 1.94
C GLN A 108 0.71 4.46 3.36
N ARG A 109 -0.50 4.99 3.56
CA ARG A 109 -1.03 5.25 4.91
C ARG A 109 -1.16 3.96 5.71
N ARG A 110 -1.62 2.87 5.08
CA ARG A 110 -1.67 1.55 5.72
C ARG A 110 -0.28 1.02 6.09
N LEU A 111 0.68 1.12 5.18
CA LEU A 111 2.07 0.72 5.43
C LEU A 111 2.66 1.53 6.59
N ARG A 112 2.54 2.86 6.57
CA ARG A 112 2.98 3.72 7.68
C ARG A 112 2.35 3.34 9.02
N ALA A 113 1.07 2.96 9.04
CA ALA A 113 0.42 2.46 10.25
C ALA A 113 1.03 1.14 10.75
N CYS A 114 1.54 0.27 9.86
CA CYS A 114 2.32 -0.90 10.25
C CYS A 114 3.66 -0.49 10.90
N PHE A 115 4.42 0.42 10.27
CA PHE A 115 5.67 0.97 10.85
C PHE A 115 5.43 1.57 12.23
N PHE A 116 4.36 2.35 12.39
CA PHE A 116 3.94 2.89 13.68
C PHE A 116 3.64 1.78 14.70
N GLY A 117 2.85 0.78 14.32
CA GLY A 117 2.46 -0.33 15.20
C GLY A 117 3.63 -1.16 15.73
N VAL A 118 4.73 -1.25 14.98
CA VAL A 118 5.96 -1.93 15.40
C VAL A 118 7.01 -1.00 16.01
N ARG A 119 6.65 0.28 16.23
CA ARG A 119 7.52 1.33 16.79
C ARG A 119 8.79 1.54 15.96
N ALA A 120 8.65 1.58 14.64
CA ALA A 120 9.70 1.93 13.70
C ALA A 120 9.63 3.41 13.31
N ALA A 121 10.75 3.97 12.81
CA ALA A 121 10.74 5.27 12.15
C ALA A 121 9.81 5.20 10.93
N MET A 122 8.87 6.14 10.83
CA MET A 122 7.89 6.15 9.74
C MET A 122 8.47 6.83 8.50
N PRO A 123 8.56 6.15 7.34
CA PRO A 123 9.00 6.78 6.09
C PRO A 123 8.05 7.91 5.68
N ALA A 124 8.54 8.89 4.93
CA ALA A 124 7.69 9.95 4.35
C ALA A 124 6.74 9.39 3.27
N TYR A 125 5.64 10.09 2.96
CA TYR A 125 4.83 9.72 1.79
C TYR A 125 5.63 9.93 0.51
N GLY A 126 5.55 8.96 -0.41
CA GLY A 126 6.35 8.95 -1.63
C GLY A 126 7.80 8.52 -1.44
N ASP A 127 8.19 8.11 -0.23
CA ASP A 127 9.50 7.53 0.04
C ASP A 127 9.73 6.27 -0.82
N GLY A 128 10.97 6.08 -1.28
CA GLY A 128 11.36 4.96 -2.14
C GLY A 128 11.08 3.60 -1.51
N ASP A 129 11.20 3.47 -0.18
CA ASP A 129 10.92 2.22 0.54
C ASP A 129 9.43 1.88 0.54
N LEU A 130 8.56 2.90 0.65
CA LEU A 130 7.12 2.68 0.52
C LEU A 130 6.76 2.28 -0.91
N LEU A 131 7.32 2.95 -1.93
CA LEU A 131 7.09 2.59 -3.33
C LEU A 131 7.56 1.16 -3.65
N ALA A 132 8.70 0.76 -3.09
CA ALA A 132 9.23 -0.60 -3.23
C ALA A 132 8.31 -1.64 -2.58
N LEU A 133 7.82 -1.38 -1.36
CA LEU A 133 6.84 -2.23 -0.68
C LEU A 133 5.51 -2.31 -1.46
N GLU A 134 5.04 -1.20 -2.04
CA GLU A 134 3.83 -1.20 -2.87
C GLU A 134 3.96 -2.13 -4.09
N LEU A 135 5.10 -2.08 -4.80
CA LEU A 135 5.36 -2.99 -5.93
C LEU A 135 5.42 -4.45 -5.48
N TYR A 136 6.15 -4.74 -4.41
CA TYR A 136 6.27 -6.11 -3.90
C TYR A 136 4.92 -6.68 -3.44
N LEU A 137 4.11 -5.87 -2.76
CA LEU A 137 2.76 -6.27 -2.35
C LEU A 137 1.82 -6.48 -3.55
N ALA A 138 1.93 -5.65 -4.59
CA ALA A 138 1.15 -5.82 -5.81
C ALA A 138 1.47 -7.14 -6.50
N TRP A 139 2.76 -7.52 -6.55
CA TRP A 139 3.19 -8.83 -7.04
C TRP A 139 2.70 -9.98 -6.15
N ARG A 140 2.73 -9.83 -4.82
CA ARG A 140 2.17 -10.85 -3.93
C ARG A 140 0.67 -11.09 -4.13
N GLY A 141 -0.06 -10.05 -4.54
CA GLY A 141 -1.47 -10.13 -4.87
C GLY A 141 -1.76 -10.43 -6.34
N GLU A 142 -0.77 -10.88 -7.11
CA GLU A 142 -0.94 -11.15 -8.54
C GLU A 142 -2.09 -12.14 -8.78
N ARG A 143 -2.85 -11.93 -9.87
CA ARG A 143 -4.08 -12.66 -10.24
C ARG A 143 -5.28 -12.45 -9.33
N LEU A 144 -5.12 -11.90 -8.12
CA LEU A 144 -6.28 -11.50 -7.31
C LEU A 144 -6.99 -10.33 -8.01
N ALA A 145 -8.32 -10.33 -7.96
CA ALA A 145 -9.11 -9.25 -8.52
C ALA A 145 -8.85 -7.93 -7.75
N LEU A 146 -8.67 -6.84 -8.47
CA LEU A 146 -8.64 -5.51 -7.87
C LEU A 146 -10.02 -5.20 -7.28
N GLU A 147 -10.05 -4.87 -5.99
CA GLU A 147 -11.28 -4.59 -5.23
C GLU A 147 -11.52 -3.08 -5.07
N SER A 148 -10.48 -2.28 -5.30
CA SER A 148 -10.47 -0.85 -5.02
C SER A 148 -11.57 -0.07 -5.78
N PRO A 149 -12.22 0.92 -5.15
CA PRO A 149 -12.11 1.26 -3.72
C PRO A 149 -12.76 0.20 -2.84
N GLY A 150 -12.02 -0.27 -1.84
CA GLY A 150 -12.50 -1.28 -0.90
C GLY A 150 -12.97 -0.69 0.44
N VAL A 151 -13.64 -1.53 1.23
CA VAL A 151 -13.93 -1.29 2.65
C VAL A 151 -13.10 -2.27 3.47
N ARG A 152 -12.43 -1.75 4.49
CA ARG A 152 -11.67 -2.53 5.47
C ARG A 152 -12.06 -2.05 6.87
N ARG A 153 -11.85 -2.90 7.88
CA ARG A 153 -11.88 -2.44 9.27
C ARG A 153 -10.76 -1.42 9.45
#